data_AF-A0A4Q2UH73-F1
#
_entry.id   AF-A0A4Q2UH73-F1
#
_cell.length_a   1.000
_cell.length_b   1.000
_cell.length_c   1.000
_cell.angle_alpha   90.00
_cell.angle_beta   90.00
_cell.angle_gamma   90.00
#
_symmetry.space_group_name_H-M   'P 1'
#
loop_
_entity.id
_entity.type
_entity.pdbx_description
1 polymer ?
#
loop_
_entity_poly.entity_id
_entity_poly.type
_entity_poly.pdbx_seq_one_letter_code
_entity_poly.pdbx_strand_id
1 'polypeptide(L)'
;MSCLRSRYLFFLLFPFAASAQRPAPPAQLANPAETRQAYQASLTQLRQGYPARFAVPELSFFLFGMGDRLKLIYRSGRLLNALTGNIEEQWTVKKEVIVPSEYTVHLDLADEPGQPPRSVQIREDEQGVWVLQPGKRPRLIPGTRRPLTLPRFADQPFGPVLRVLHHEVLINISAGRPLPNFMVYARPRYRDAALMAMVLRETGNLALIRDWIMALRDPLDRYQDMTGADNLGQVLFLVSLVSDKTHPVVAVALDSSRRAIPTPAEHGVYQTTWMNFGLASLGLPNPYPVPRQTDSYASLCWWARAEEPVPAQPVSAADRERYPYLAWASDHFRSRTGNRQKLAPVGTADYPLSWEAQTRDAHYPGLTVLDKGLVKQKLAVLHAWQAAEMFLAIAQP
;
A
#
# COMPACT_ATOMS: atom_id res chain seq x y z
N MET A 1 9.28 68.80 -22.43
CA MET A 1 9.82 67.67 -21.64
C MET A 1 8.94 67.51 -20.41
N SER A 2 7.95 66.62 -20.48
CA SER A 2 6.90 66.45 -19.46
C SER A 2 7.18 65.23 -18.59
N CYS A 3 7.07 65.43 -17.29
CA CYS A 3 7.43 64.54 -16.21
C CYS A 3 6.22 63.64 -15.87
N LEU A 4 6.31 62.32 -16.07
CA LEU A 4 5.31 61.36 -15.59
C LEU A 4 5.80 60.65 -14.32
N ARG A 5 5.15 60.98 -13.20
CA ARG A 5 5.26 60.26 -11.92
C ARG A 5 4.46 58.96 -12.00
N SER A 6 5.13 57.81 -11.91
CA SER A 6 4.50 56.51 -11.72
C SER A 6 4.26 56.26 -10.23
N ARG A 7 2.99 56.08 -9.84
CA ARG A 7 2.57 55.70 -8.48
C ARG A 7 2.62 54.18 -8.35
N TYR A 8 3.50 53.66 -7.50
CA TYR A 8 3.46 52.26 -7.08
C TYR A 8 2.36 52.06 -6.03
N LEU A 9 1.31 51.32 -6.39
CA LEU A 9 0.36 50.76 -5.42
C LEU A 9 0.97 49.50 -4.80
N PHE A 10 1.37 49.59 -3.53
CA PHE A 10 1.68 48.41 -2.72
C PHE A 10 0.36 47.74 -2.30
N PHE A 11 0.01 46.63 -2.91
CA PHE A 11 -1.00 45.71 -2.36
C PHE A 11 -0.34 44.90 -1.24
N LEU A 12 -0.60 45.30 0.01
CA LEU A 12 -0.34 44.49 1.18
C LEU A 12 -1.33 43.31 1.17
N LEU A 13 -0.89 42.16 0.65
CA LEU A 13 -1.55 40.89 0.85
C LEU A 13 -1.39 40.49 2.32
N PHE A 14 -2.41 40.75 3.13
CA PHE A 14 -2.53 40.12 4.44
C PHE A 14 -2.63 38.61 4.24
N PRO A 15 -1.73 37.80 4.84
CA PRO A 15 -1.95 36.37 4.87
C PRO A 15 -3.21 36.13 5.71
N PHE A 16 -4.27 35.63 5.08
CA PHE A 16 -5.35 34.99 5.80
C PHE A 16 -4.69 33.90 6.65
N ALA A 17 -4.61 34.12 7.96
CA ALA A 17 -4.31 33.08 8.90
C ALA A 17 -5.40 32.01 8.70
N ALA A 18 -5.04 30.94 8.00
CA ALA A 18 -5.88 29.77 7.89
C ALA A 18 -6.10 29.27 9.32
N SER A 19 -7.22 29.67 9.91
CA SER A 19 -7.70 29.12 11.17
C SER A 19 -7.74 27.61 10.96
N ALA A 20 -6.82 26.89 11.61
CA ALA A 20 -6.76 25.45 11.56
C ALA A 20 -8.03 24.90 12.23
N GLN A 21 -9.12 24.82 11.46
CA GLN A 21 -10.37 24.26 11.91
C GLN A 21 -10.08 22.88 12.50
N ARG A 22 -10.63 22.61 13.69
CA ARG A 22 -10.54 21.30 14.29
C ARG A 22 -11.20 20.31 13.32
N PRO A 23 -10.55 19.18 12.99
CA PRO A 23 -11.12 18.21 12.07
C PRO A 23 -12.47 17.74 12.61
N ALA A 24 -13.47 17.68 11.74
CA ALA A 24 -14.78 17.16 12.09
C ALA A 24 -14.64 15.64 12.37
N PRO A 25 -15.15 15.14 13.52
CA PRO A 25 -15.10 13.72 13.81
C PRO A 25 -16.05 12.93 12.89
N PRO A 26 -15.73 11.67 12.57
CA PRO A 26 -16.63 10.82 11.81
C PRO A 26 -17.82 10.41 12.67
N ALA A 27 -18.96 10.17 12.00
CA ALA A 27 -20.13 9.58 12.65
C ALA A 27 -19.83 8.14 13.11
N GLN A 28 -20.62 7.61 14.04
CA GLN A 28 -20.57 6.18 14.36
C GLN A 28 -21.15 5.36 13.20
N LEU A 29 -20.55 4.20 12.94
CA LEU A 29 -21.08 3.21 12.01
C LEU A 29 -22.31 2.54 12.65
N ALA A 30 -23.49 2.68 12.03
CA ALA A 30 -24.75 2.24 12.62
C ALA A 30 -24.86 0.71 12.75
N ASN A 31 -24.55 -0.04 11.69
CA ASN A 31 -24.73 -1.50 11.63
C ASN A 31 -23.41 -2.25 11.32
N PRO A 32 -22.42 -2.30 12.25
CA PRO A 32 -21.11 -2.91 11.99
C PRO A 32 -21.17 -4.37 11.51
N ALA A 33 -22.08 -5.17 12.06
CA ALA A 33 -22.21 -6.59 11.70
C ALA A 33 -22.71 -6.79 10.26
N GLU A 34 -23.73 -6.03 9.86
CA GLU A 34 -24.28 -6.06 8.49
C GLU A 34 -23.23 -5.56 7.49
N THR A 35 -22.51 -4.48 7.82
CA THR A 35 -21.44 -3.97 6.95
C THR A 35 -20.29 -4.97 6.80
N ARG A 36 -19.91 -5.68 7.88
CA ARG A 36 -18.92 -6.78 7.80
C ARG A 36 -19.42 -7.89 6.88
N GLN A 37 -20.69 -8.28 6.98
CA GLN A 37 -21.27 -9.33 6.14
C GLN A 37 -21.25 -8.95 4.66
N ALA A 38 -21.57 -7.70 4.33
CA ALA A 38 -21.48 -7.20 2.95
C ALA A 38 -20.05 -7.27 2.39
N TYR A 39 -19.05 -6.90 3.21
CA TYR A 39 -17.64 -7.08 2.86
C TYR A 39 -17.29 -8.56 2.62
N GLN A 40 -17.67 -9.45 3.53
CA GLN A 40 -17.40 -10.89 3.42
C GLN A 40 -18.05 -11.51 2.18
N ALA A 41 -19.24 -11.05 1.80
CA ALA A 41 -19.90 -11.47 0.56
C ALA A 41 -19.09 -11.03 -0.68
N SER A 42 -18.63 -9.78 -0.72
CA SER A 42 -17.78 -9.28 -1.81
C SER A 42 -16.45 -10.04 -1.91
N LEU A 43 -15.81 -10.33 -0.78
CA LEU A 43 -14.58 -11.13 -0.73
C LEU A 43 -14.82 -12.58 -1.16
N THR A 44 -15.95 -13.16 -0.80
CA THR A 44 -16.34 -14.51 -1.24
C THR A 44 -16.54 -14.56 -2.75
N GLN A 45 -17.17 -13.55 -3.34
CA GLN A 45 -17.30 -13.44 -4.79
C GLN A 45 -15.92 -13.31 -5.48
N LEU A 46 -15.00 -12.52 -4.92
CA LEU A 46 -13.63 -12.45 -5.43
C LEU A 46 -12.95 -13.83 -5.37
N ARG A 47 -13.04 -14.53 -4.22
CA ARG A 47 -12.50 -15.88 -4.04
C ARG A 47 -13.06 -16.84 -5.11
N GLN A 48 -14.36 -16.81 -5.41
CA GLN A 48 -14.94 -17.66 -6.47
C GLN A 48 -14.30 -17.43 -7.84
N GLY A 49 -13.87 -16.20 -8.14
CA GLY A 49 -13.19 -15.85 -9.38
C GLY A 49 -11.71 -16.27 -9.46
N TYR A 50 -11.09 -16.66 -8.35
CA TYR A 50 -9.67 -17.06 -8.26
C TYR A 50 -9.59 -18.41 -7.53
N PRO A 51 -9.49 -19.57 -8.20
CA PRO A 51 -9.66 -20.86 -7.53
C PRO A 51 -8.56 -21.23 -6.53
N ALA A 52 -7.35 -20.68 -6.69
CA ALA A 52 -6.24 -20.93 -5.78
C ALA A 52 -6.50 -20.31 -4.39
N ARG A 53 -6.13 -21.04 -3.34
CA ARG A 53 -6.29 -20.66 -1.94
C ARG A 53 -4.98 -20.80 -1.21
N PHE A 54 -4.76 -19.91 -0.24
CA PHE A 54 -3.70 -20.04 0.74
C PHE A 54 -4.28 -19.89 2.13
N ALA A 55 -3.96 -20.83 3.02
CA ALA A 55 -4.42 -20.80 4.40
C ALA A 55 -3.64 -19.74 5.18
N VAL A 56 -4.22 -18.55 5.30
CA VAL A 56 -3.71 -17.49 6.18
C VAL A 56 -4.33 -17.69 7.57
N PRO A 57 -3.55 -17.68 8.66
CA PRO A 57 -4.10 -17.81 10.02
C PRO A 57 -5.19 -16.76 10.29
N GLU A 58 -6.32 -17.19 10.82
CA GLU A 58 -7.37 -16.28 11.28
C GLU A 58 -6.94 -15.65 12.61
N LEU A 59 -6.64 -14.36 12.58
CA LEU A 59 -6.22 -13.60 13.74
C LEU A 59 -7.20 -12.45 13.99
N SER A 60 -7.70 -12.31 15.21
CA SER A 60 -8.58 -11.19 15.58
C SER A 60 -7.76 -9.95 15.94
N PHE A 61 -7.37 -9.18 14.92
CA PHE A 61 -6.73 -7.87 15.09
C PHE A 61 -7.10 -6.93 13.93
N PHE A 62 -6.86 -5.64 14.12
CA PHE A 62 -6.96 -4.65 13.06
C PHE A 62 -5.86 -3.60 13.21
N LEU A 63 -5.26 -3.16 12.10
CA LEU A 63 -4.27 -2.09 12.12
C LEU A 63 -4.89 -0.74 11.82
N PHE A 64 -4.48 0.26 12.57
CA PHE A 64 -4.77 1.66 12.29
C PHE A 64 -3.48 2.44 12.09
N GLY A 65 -3.61 3.63 11.49
CA GLY A 65 -2.50 4.52 11.21
C GLY A 65 -2.05 4.44 9.76
N MET A 66 -2.99 4.47 8.82
CA MET A 66 -2.72 4.60 7.39
C MET A 66 -1.89 5.85 7.07
N GLY A 67 -0.97 5.75 6.10
CA GLY A 67 -0.05 6.83 5.77
C GLY A 67 0.97 7.09 6.89
N ASP A 68 1.48 8.32 6.99
CA ASP A 68 2.50 8.69 8.00
C ASP A 68 1.91 8.99 9.39
N ARG A 69 0.99 8.14 9.85
CA ARG A 69 0.35 8.23 11.17
C ARG A 69 1.02 7.27 12.15
N LEU A 70 0.84 7.53 13.45
CA LEU A 70 1.16 6.56 14.49
C LEU A 70 0.52 5.21 14.17
N LYS A 71 1.35 4.16 14.11
CA LYS A 71 0.91 2.79 13.81
C LYS A 71 0.31 2.17 15.06
N LEU A 72 -0.91 1.65 14.93
CA LEU A 72 -1.66 1.10 16.05
C LEU A 72 -2.20 -0.28 15.72
N ILE A 73 -2.28 -1.15 16.73
CA ILE A 73 -2.86 -2.50 16.64
C ILE A 73 -4.02 -2.56 17.61
N TYR A 74 -5.22 -2.77 17.12
CA TYR A 74 -6.30 -3.28 17.96
C TYR A 74 -6.19 -4.80 18.10
N ARG A 75 -6.21 -5.31 19.33
CA ARG A 75 -6.29 -6.75 19.62
C ARG A 75 -6.91 -7.02 20.99
N SER A 76 -8.00 -7.77 21.03
CA SER A 76 -8.63 -8.28 22.25
C SER A 76 -8.85 -7.19 23.31
N GLY A 77 -9.55 -6.11 22.93
CA GLY A 77 -9.86 -5.00 23.83
C GLY A 77 -8.69 -4.07 24.15
N ARG A 78 -7.53 -4.19 23.48
CA ARG A 78 -6.41 -3.26 23.63
C ARG A 78 -6.09 -2.57 22.32
N LEU A 79 -5.79 -1.28 22.38
CA LEU A 79 -5.18 -0.51 21.30
C LEU A 79 -3.71 -0.29 21.66
N LEU A 80 -2.81 -0.86 20.87
CA LEU A 80 -1.38 -0.86 21.13
C LEU A 80 -0.66 0.01 20.11
N ASN A 81 0.42 0.66 20.51
CA ASN A 81 1.42 1.19 19.59
C ASN A 81 2.14 0.03 18.90
N ALA A 82 2.09 -0.02 17.57
CA ALA A 82 2.62 -1.15 16.80
C ALA A 82 4.15 -1.27 16.86
N LEU A 83 4.85 -0.16 17.12
CA LEU A 83 6.32 -0.12 17.14
C LEU A 83 6.89 -0.35 18.54
N THR A 84 6.23 0.15 19.58
CA THR A 84 6.72 0.05 20.96
C THR A 84 6.04 -1.05 21.76
N GLY A 85 4.85 -1.51 21.34
CA GLY A 85 4.01 -2.43 22.10
C GLY A 85 3.28 -1.80 23.29
N ASN A 86 3.44 -0.49 23.53
CA ASN A 86 2.76 0.21 24.60
C ASN A 86 1.24 0.18 24.41
N ILE A 87 0.49 0.06 25.51
CA ILE A 87 -0.97 0.15 25.50
C ILE A 87 -1.34 1.64 25.46
N GLU A 88 -2.00 2.06 24.39
CA GLU A 88 -2.56 3.40 24.23
C GLU A 88 -3.96 3.48 24.86
N GLU A 89 -4.75 2.41 24.70
CA GLU A 89 -6.09 2.29 25.29
C GLU A 89 -6.42 0.84 25.63
N GLN A 90 -7.30 0.64 26.62
CA GLN A 90 -7.78 -0.68 27.03
C GLN A 90 -9.24 -0.65 27.46
N TRP A 91 -9.97 -1.68 27.08
CA TRP A 91 -11.38 -1.89 27.41
C TRP A 91 -11.62 -3.32 27.86
N THR A 92 -12.57 -3.51 28.78
CA THR A 92 -13.13 -4.82 29.08
C THR A 92 -14.24 -5.12 28.08
N VAL A 93 -13.92 -5.93 27.08
CA VAL A 93 -14.79 -6.18 25.92
C VAL A 93 -15.61 -7.46 26.13
N LYS A 94 -16.92 -7.35 25.89
CA LYS A 94 -17.86 -8.48 25.85
C LYS A 94 -17.94 -9.07 24.44
N LYS A 95 -17.96 -8.22 23.43
CA LYS A 95 -18.02 -8.60 22.02
C LYS A 95 -17.30 -7.56 21.16
N GLU A 96 -16.62 -8.02 20.12
CA GLU A 96 -15.96 -7.18 19.13
C GLU A 96 -16.43 -7.51 17.71
N VAL A 97 -16.52 -6.47 16.86
CA VAL A 97 -16.76 -6.60 15.43
C VAL A 97 -15.74 -5.74 14.69
N ILE A 98 -14.84 -6.39 13.97
CA ILE A 98 -13.88 -5.73 13.08
C ILE A 98 -14.51 -5.62 11.69
N VAL A 99 -14.55 -4.41 11.14
CA VAL A 99 -15.07 -4.11 9.80
C VAL A 99 -13.92 -3.52 8.97
N PRO A 100 -13.10 -4.36 8.32
CA PRO A 100 -11.90 -3.89 7.62
C PRO A 100 -12.20 -2.86 6.53
N SER A 101 -13.27 -3.07 5.76
CA SER A 101 -13.69 -2.14 4.70
C SER A 101 -14.13 -0.76 5.23
N GLU A 102 -14.49 -0.64 6.50
CA GLU A 102 -14.87 0.65 7.12
C GLU A 102 -13.79 1.20 8.05
N TYR A 103 -12.63 0.55 8.10
CA TYR A 103 -11.53 0.91 9.00
C TYR A 103 -12.04 1.12 10.43
N THR A 104 -12.89 0.21 10.89
CA THR A 104 -13.63 0.35 12.14
C THR A 104 -13.56 -0.93 12.97
N VAL A 105 -13.34 -0.75 14.27
CA VAL A 105 -13.54 -1.79 15.29
C VAL A 105 -14.64 -1.32 16.22
N HIS A 106 -15.71 -2.10 16.31
CA HIS A 106 -16.82 -1.86 17.23
C HIS A 106 -16.73 -2.80 18.43
N LEU A 107 -16.88 -2.24 19.63
CA LEU A 107 -16.78 -2.94 20.90
C LEU A 107 -18.07 -2.77 21.68
N ASP A 108 -18.67 -3.89 22.07
CA ASP A 108 -19.63 -3.94 23.17
C ASP A 108 -18.83 -4.16 24.46
N LEU A 109 -18.96 -3.24 25.40
CA LEU A 109 -18.25 -3.32 26.67
C LEU A 109 -18.96 -4.26 27.65
N ALA A 110 -18.21 -4.76 28.62
CA ALA A 110 -18.78 -5.54 29.72
C ALA A 110 -19.84 -4.73 30.48
N ASP A 111 -20.88 -5.45 30.91
CA ASP A 111 -22.00 -4.90 31.65
C ASP A 111 -21.51 -4.37 33.01
N GLU A 112 -21.94 -3.17 33.38
CA GLU A 112 -21.73 -2.61 34.72
C GLU A 112 -23.10 -2.53 35.43
N PRO A 113 -23.23 -3.03 36.66
CA PRO A 113 -24.51 -2.99 37.39
C PRO A 113 -25.09 -1.58 37.44
N GLY A 114 -26.35 -1.43 37.03
CA GLY A 114 -27.07 -0.15 37.05
C GLY A 114 -26.73 0.83 35.91
N GLN A 115 -25.88 0.45 34.95
CA GLN A 115 -25.59 1.27 33.77
C GLN A 115 -26.21 0.68 32.49
N PRO A 116 -26.61 1.53 31.52
CA PRO A 116 -27.05 1.05 30.22
C PRO A 116 -25.88 0.38 29.46
N PRO A 117 -26.16 -0.50 28.47
CA PRO A 117 -25.14 -1.06 27.60
C PRO A 117 -24.26 0.03 26.99
N ARG A 118 -22.94 -0.17 27.04
CA ARG A 118 -21.96 0.79 26.53
C ARG A 118 -21.26 0.19 25.33
N SER A 119 -21.07 1.03 24.31
CA SER A 119 -20.29 0.67 23.14
C SER A 119 -19.21 1.71 22.86
N VAL A 120 -18.15 1.25 22.20
CA VAL A 120 -17.05 2.09 21.71
C VAL A 120 -16.78 1.71 20.26
N GLN A 121 -16.51 2.71 19.42
CA GLN A 121 -15.94 2.48 18.09
C GLN A 121 -14.57 3.13 17.99
N ILE A 122 -13.59 2.35 17.52
CA ILE A 122 -12.32 2.86 17.04
C ILE A 122 -12.45 2.96 15.53
N ARG A 123 -12.37 4.16 14.96
CA ARG A 123 -12.59 4.39 13.53
C ARG A 123 -11.49 5.27 12.96
N GLU A 124 -10.95 4.87 11.81
CA GLU A 124 -9.99 5.69 11.07
C GLU A 124 -10.63 6.32 9.83
N ASP A 125 -10.41 7.62 9.66
CA ASP A 125 -10.90 8.41 8.52
C ASP A 125 -9.76 9.22 7.87
N GLU A 126 -10.12 10.12 6.96
CA GLU A 126 -9.19 11.01 6.26
C GLU A 126 -8.39 11.91 7.21
N GLN A 127 -8.82 12.11 8.46
CA GLN A 127 -8.18 13.02 9.42
C GLN A 127 -7.31 12.30 10.46
N GLY A 128 -7.70 11.10 10.88
CA GLY A 128 -6.90 10.29 11.82
C GLY A 128 -7.70 9.14 12.45
N VAL A 129 -7.23 8.65 13.59
CA VAL A 129 -7.85 7.54 14.32
C VAL A 129 -8.65 8.08 15.50
N TRP A 130 -9.94 7.77 15.53
CA TRP A 130 -10.90 8.29 16.48
C TRP A 130 -11.42 7.21 17.42
N VAL A 131 -11.66 7.59 18.67
CA VAL A 131 -12.47 6.83 19.63
C VAL A 131 -13.81 7.54 19.77
N LEU A 132 -14.88 6.83 19.42
CA LEU A 132 -16.25 7.31 19.44
C LEU A 132 -17.05 6.53 20.49
N GLN A 133 -17.56 7.21 21.49
CA GLN A 133 -18.42 6.63 22.53
C GLN A 133 -19.72 7.44 22.63
N PRO A 134 -20.91 6.80 22.61
CA PRO A 134 -22.17 7.52 22.76
C PRO A 134 -22.20 8.37 24.04
N GLY A 135 -22.72 9.59 23.96
CA GLY A 135 -22.78 10.52 25.09
C GLY A 135 -21.44 11.12 25.50
N LYS A 136 -20.33 10.77 24.84
CA LYS A 136 -19.01 11.40 25.05
C LYS A 136 -18.55 12.13 23.81
N ARG A 137 -17.72 13.15 24.01
CA ARG A 137 -17.08 13.86 22.90
C ARG A 137 -16.15 12.91 22.12
N PRO A 138 -16.22 12.86 20.78
CA PRO A 138 -15.25 12.15 19.96
C PRO A 138 -13.81 12.57 20.27
N ARG A 139 -12.91 11.59 20.35
CA ARG A 139 -11.50 11.82 20.68
C ARG A 139 -10.59 11.32 19.57
N LEU A 140 -9.73 12.20 19.07
CA LEU A 140 -8.66 11.86 18.14
C LEU A 140 -7.46 11.32 18.92
N ILE A 141 -6.91 10.17 18.52
CA ILE A 141 -5.71 9.59 19.13
C ILE A 141 -4.50 10.46 18.77
N PRO A 142 -3.70 10.94 19.75
CA PRO A 142 -2.49 11.71 19.49
C PRO A 142 -1.53 11.00 18.51
N GLY A 143 -0.83 11.77 17.68
CA GLY A 143 0.08 11.22 16.67
C GLY A 143 -0.60 10.64 15.42
N THR A 144 -1.94 10.64 15.34
CA THR A 144 -2.67 10.14 14.17
C THR A 144 -3.25 11.24 13.28
N ARG A 145 -3.15 12.52 13.69
CA ARG A 145 -3.67 13.67 12.92
C ARG A 145 -2.80 13.97 11.70
N ARG A 146 -3.01 13.24 10.62
CA ARG A 146 -2.43 13.54 9.30
C ARG A 146 -3.44 13.27 8.19
N PRO A 147 -3.71 14.25 7.31
CA PRO A 147 -4.69 14.07 6.26
C PRO A 147 -4.22 13.07 5.20
N LEU A 148 -5.16 12.30 4.66
CA LEU A 148 -5.00 11.45 3.48
C LEU A 148 -6.36 11.27 2.79
N THR A 149 -6.39 10.61 1.64
CA THR A 149 -7.61 10.38 0.85
C THR A 149 -8.07 8.94 0.98
N LEU A 150 -9.36 8.68 1.31
CA LEU A 150 -9.91 7.32 1.46
C LEU A 150 -11.13 7.07 0.54
N PRO A 151 -10.93 6.88 -0.77
CA PRO A 151 -12.03 6.67 -1.71
C PRO A 151 -12.93 5.50 -1.30
N ARG A 152 -14.24 5.65 -1.55
CA ARG A 152 -15.25 4.62 -1.21
C ARG A 152 -15.28 3.47 -2.23
N PHE A 153 -14.83 3.70 -3.47
CA PHE A 153 -14.90 2.75 -4.59
C PHE A 153 -16.32 2.19 -4.79
N ALA A 154 -17.35 3.03 -4.63
CA ALA A 154 -18.75 2.61 -4.60
C ALA A 154 -19.26 2.13 -5.98
N ASP A 155 -18.60 2.58 -7.04
CA ASP A 155 -18.82 2.25 -8.44
C ASP A 155 -18.05 1.00 -8.91
N GLN A 156 -17.19 0.44 -8.05
CA GLN A 156 -16.33 -0.69 -8.38
C GLN A 156 -16.96 -2.03 -7.93
N PRO A 157 -16.88 -3.11 -8.74
CA PRO A 157 -17.49 -4.40 -8.41
C PRO A 157 -17.03 -5.00 -7.06
N PHE A 158 -15.78 -4.74 -6.70
CA PHE A 158 -15.16 -5.21 -5.46
C PHE A 158 -14.82 -4.05 -4.51
N GLY A 159 -15.62 -2.98 -4.51
CA GLY A 159 -15.39 -1.76 -3.73
C GLY A 159 -14.95 -1.99 -2.27
N PRO A 160 -15.68 -2.80 -1.47
CA PRO A 160 -15.27 -3.12 -0.10
C PRO A 160 -13.90 -3.81 0.00
N VAL A 161 -13.55 -4.67 -0.96
CA VAL A 161 -12.24 -5.34 -1.00
C VAL A 161 -11.15 -4.37 -1.42
N LEU A 162 -11.41 -3.49 -2.38
CA LEU A 162 -10.49 -2.42 -2.80
C LEU A 162 -10.17 -1.49 -1.63
N ARG A 163 -11.13 -1.20 -0.74
CA ARG A 163 -10.87 -0.45 0.50
C ARG A 163 -9.87 -1.15 1.41
N VAL A 164 -10.00 -2.47 1.59
CA VAL A 164 -9.04 -3.25 2.40
C VAL A 164 -7.66 -3.28 1.73
N LEU A 165 -7.56 -3.55 0.43
CA LEU A 165 -6.28 -3.54 -0.28
C LEU A 165 -5.61 -2.16 -0.25
N HIS A 166 -6.38 -1.09 -0.39
CA HIS A 166 -5.88 0.27 -0.27
C HIS A 166 -5.37 0.56 1.15
N HIS A 167 -6.08 0.08 2.19
CA HIS A 167 -5.57 0.12 3.56
C HIS A 167 -4.22 -0.60 3.69
N GLU A 168 -4.06 -1.78 3.10
CA GLU A 168 -2.80 -2.53 3.18
C GLU A 168 -1.64 -1.86 2.43
N VAL A 169 -1.93 -1.07 1.38
CA VAL A 169 -0.94 -0.17 0.76
C VAL A 169 -0.59 0.98 1.71
N LEU A 170 -1.60 1.67 2.26
CA LEU A 170 -1.39 2.86 3.08
C LEU A 170 -0.75 2.57 4.44
N ILE A 171 -1.12 1.47 5.10
CA ILE A 171 -0.60 1.11 6.43
C ILE A 171 0.92 0.89 6.41
N ASN A 172 1.44 0.48 5.26
CA ASN A 172 2.85 0.21 5.03
C ASN A 172 3.70 1.45 4.67
N ILE A 173 3.09 2.64 4.62
CA ILE A 173 3.84 3.89 4.57
C ILE A 173 4.25 4.27 5.99
N SER A 174 5.55 4.31 6.31
CA SER A 174 6.03 4.65 7.66
C SER A 174 7.14 5.70 7.57
N ALA A 175 7.02 6.79 8.33
CA ALA A 175 7.93 7.93 8.24
C ALA A 175 8.05 8.48 6.80
N GLY A 176 6.91 8.51 6.07
CA GLY A 176 6.84 8.89 4.66
C GLY A 176 7.48 7.90 3.67
N ARG A 177 7.89 6.71 4.13
CA ARG A 177 8.59 5.70 3.30
C ARG A 177 7.64 4.55 2.94
N PRO A 178 7.53 4.16 1.65
CA PRO A 178 6.73 3.02 1.21
C PRO A 178 7.47 1.70 1.47
N LEU A 179 7.19 1.04 2.60
CA LEU A 179 7.83 -0.23 2.96
C LEU A 179 7.07 -1.42 2.36
N PRO A 180 7.72 -2.54 2.01
CA PRO A 180 6.99 -3.76 1.62
C PRO A 180 6.08 -4.27 2.75
N ASN A 181 6.57 -4.20 3.99
CA ASN A 181 5.82 -4.43 5.21
C ASN A 181 6.48 -3.70 6.38
N PHE A 182 5.79 -2.75 7.02
CA PHE A 182 6.42 -1.87 8.02
C PHE A 182 6.90 -2.60 9.29
N MET A 183 6.38 -3.80 9.57
CA MET A 183 6.76 -4.56 10.77
C MET A 183 8.02 -5.39 10.57
N VAL A 184 8.36 -5.76 9.33
CA VAL A 184 9.47 -6.68 9.06
C VAL A 184 10.54 -6.13 8.10
N TYR A 185 10.29 -4.98 7.48
CA TYR A 185 11.27 -4.30 6.63
C TYR A 185 11.64 -2.92 7.17
N ALA A 186 12.95 -2.66 7.27
CA ALA A 186 13.46 -1.37 7.72
C ALA A 186 13.63 -0.34 6.59
N ARG A 187 13.63 -0.77 5.32
CA ARG A 187 13.89 0.07 4.15
C ARG A 187 12.90 -0.25 3.01
N PRO A 188 12.51 0.77 2.21
CA PRO A 188 11.79 0.55 0.97
C PRO A 188 12.58 -0.30 -0.02
N ARG A 189 11.85 -0.97 -0.91
CA ARG A 189 12.37 -1.55 -2.14
C ARG A 189 11.75 -0.78 -3.30
N TYR A 190 12.52 -0.44 -4.33
CA TYR A 190 12.02 0.43 -5.39
C TYR A 190 10.90 -0.22 -6.21
N ARG A 191 10.93 -1.53 -6.35
CA ARG A 191 9.88 -2.31 -7.02
C ARG A 191 8.55 -2.21 -6.27
N ASP A 192 8.55 -2.53 -4.97
CA ASP A 192 7.38 -2.41 -4.10
C ASP A 192 6.86 -0.97 -4.08
N ALA A 193 7.77 -0.01 -3.90
CA ALA A 193 7.45 1.41 -3.90
C ALA A 193 6.83 1.89 -5.21
N ALA A 194 7.30 1.43 -6.36
CA ALA A 194 6.76 1.79 -7.67
C ALA A 194 5.31 1.31 -7.83
N LEU A 195 5.01 0.06 -7.45
CA LEU A 195 3.64 -0.48 -7.52
C LEU A 195 2.72 0.19 -6.50
N MET A 196 3.20 0.45 -5.28
CA MET A 196 2.47 1.28 -4.31
C MET A 196 2.18 2.67 -4.90
N ALA A 197 3.16 3.32 -5.53
CA ALA A 197 3.02 4.66 -6.08
C ALA A 197 1.99 4.73 -7.22
N MET A 198 1.82 3.66 -8.01
CA MET A 198 0.72 3.56 -8.97
C MET A 198 -0.64 3.66 -8.25
N VAL A 199 -0.86 2.87 -7.20
CA VAL A 199 -2.10 2.95 -6.39
C VAL A 199 -2.26 4.32 -5.75
N LEU A 200 -1.20 4.85 -5.14
CA LEU A 200 -1.26 6.16 -4.46
C LEU A 200 -1.54 7.32 -5.43
N ARG A 201 -1.11 7.22 -6.69
CA ARG A 201 -1.49 8.18 -7.72
C ARG A 201 -2.99 8.10 -8.00
N GLU A 202 -3.52 6.90 -8.29
CA GLU A 202 -4.94 6.70 -8.60
C GLU A 202 -5.87 7.08 -7.44
N THR A 203 -5.42 6.94 -6.19
CA THR A 203 -6.23 7.25 -5.01
C THR A 203 -6.01 8.66 -4.44
N GLY A 204 -5.18 9.49 -5.07
CA GLY A 204 -4.92 10.86 -4.61
C GLY A 204 -4.10 10.94 -3.31
N ASN A 205 -3.17 10.00 -3.12
CA ASN A 205 -2.33 9.86 -1.93
C ASN A 205 -0.82 9.96 -2.20
N LEU A 206 -0.40 10.30 -3.42
CA LEU A 206 1.02 10.38 -3.80
C LEU A 206 1.84 11.32 -2.89
N ALA A 207 1.21 12.37 -2.36
CA ALA A 207 1.85 13.31 -1.44
C ALA A 207 2.45 12.64 -0.19
N LEU A 208 1.94 11.47 0.22
CA LEU A 208 2.43 10.73 1.39
C LEU A 208 3.87 10.21 1.25
N ILE A 209 4.34 10.00 0.02
CA ILE A 209 5.69 9.50 -0.27
C ILE A 209 6.54 10.48 -1.07
N ARG A 210 6.01 11.68 -1.36
CA ARG A 210 6.67 12.69 -2.20
C ARG A 210 8.05 13.06 -1.70
N ASP A 211 8.16 13.37 -0.41
CA ASP A 211 9.43 13.84 0.16
C ASP A 211 10.50 12.75 0.16
N TRP A 212 10.09 11.48 0.31
CA TRP A 212 10.99 10.34 0.16
C TRP A 212 11.51 10.21 -1.27
N ILE A 213 10.64 10.36 -2.28
CA ILE A 213 11.07 10.33 -3.70
C ILE A 213 12.03 11.49 -4.00
N MET A 214 11.72 12.71 -3.54
CA MET A 214 12.58 13.89 -3.73
C MET A 214 13.95 13.77 -3.02
N ALA A 215 14.05 12.89 -2.02
CA ALA A 215 15.27 12.62 -1.29
C ALA A 215 16.15 11.53 -1.93
N LEU A 216 15.68 10.84 -2.98
CA LEU A 216 16.46 9.78 -3.63
C LEU A 216 17.75 10.34 -4.23
N ARG A 217 18.88 9.69 -3.95
CA ARG A 217 20.20 10.01 -4.49
C ARG A 217 20.93 8.80 -5.06
N ASP A 218 20.55 7.61 -4.60
CA ASP A 218 21.05 6.34 -5.09
C ASP A 218 19.99 5.68 -5.98
N PRO A 219 20.28 5.37 -7.25
CA PRO A 219 19.32 4.71 -8.12
C PRO A 219 19.17 3.20 -7.84
N LEU A 220 19.92 2.65 -6.88
CA LEU A 220 19.85 1.24 -6.46
C LEU A 220 19.38 1.16 -5.00
N ASP A 221 18.46 0.24 -4.70
CA ASP A 221 18.05 -0.01 -3.31
C ASP A 221 19.04 -0.93 -2.55
N ARG A 222 20.09 -1.39 -3.25
CA ARG A 222 21.24 -2.20 -2.77
C ARG A 222 20.81 -3.38 -1.92
N TYR A 223 19.81 -4.08 -2.42
CA TYR A 223 19.35 -5.33 -1.86
C TYR A 223 20.44 -6.42 -1.91
N GLN A 224 20.81 -7.00 -0.76
CA GLN A 224 21.83 -8.08 -0.62
C GLN A 224 23.13 -7.86 -1.42
N ASP A 225 23.64 -6.62 -1.47
CA ASP A 225 24.81 -6.24 -2.29
C ASP A 225 24.65 -6.51 -3.80
N MET A 226 23.46 -6.90 -4.24
CA MET A 226 23.11 -7.07 -5.64
C MET A 226 22.78 -5.69 -6.24
N THR A 227 23.53 -5.29 -7.24
CA THR A 227 23.23 -4.14 -8.09
C THR A 227 22.17 -4.55 -9.12
N GLY A 228 20.93 -4.75 -8.68
CA GLY A 228 19.82 -5.10 -9.56
C GLY A 228 19.59 -3.99 -10.59
N ALA A 229 19.85 -4.26 -11.87
CA ALA A 229 19.67 -3.28 -12.94
C ALA A 229 18.19 -2.88 -13.16
N ASP A 230 17.24 -3.61 -12.55
CA ASP A 230 15.80 -3.33 -12.59
C ASP A 230 15.40 -2.11 -11.76
N ASN A 231 16.20 -1.74 -10.76
CA ASN A 231 15.94 -0.56 -9.93
C ASN A 231 15.94 0.76 -10.72
N LEU A 232 16.78 0.86 -11.76
CA LEU A 232 17.01 2.12 -12.47
C LEU A 232 15.71 2.68 -13.06
N GLY A 233 14.97 1.84 -13.80
CA GLY A 233 13.69 2.22 -14.39
C GLY A 233 12.60 2.52 -13.36
N GLN A 234 12.57 1.76 -12.26
CA GLN A 234 11.63 1.98 -11.15
C GLN A 234 11.85 3.35 -10.50
N VAL A 235 13.11 3.74 -10.26
CA VAL A 235 13.46 5.05 -9.70
C VAL A 235 13.10 6.18 -10.65
N LEU A 236 13.40 6.05 -11.95
CA LEU A 236 13.02 7.04 -12.95
C LEU A 236 11.51 7.24 -13.00
N PHE A 237 10.74 6.14 -12.97
CA PHE A 237 9.28 6.21 -12.85
C PHE A 237 8.84 6.92 -11.56
N LEU A 238 9.37 6.54 -10.40
CA LEU A 238 9.04 7.21 -9.13
C LEU A 238 9.29 8.72 -9.20
N VAL A 239 10.45 9.15 -9.71
CA VAL A 239 10.79 10.57 -9.88
C VAL A 239 9.79 11.28 -10.78
N SER A 240 9.36 10.65 -11.88
CA SER A 240 8.40 11.24 -12.83
C SER A 240 7.06 11.61 -12.20
N LEU A 241 6.71 10.99 -11.07
CA LEU A 241 5.46 11.25 -10.37
C LEU A 241 5.46 12.58 -9.60
N VAL A 242 6.64 13.10 -9.21
CA VAL A 242 6.74 14.26 -8.30
C VAL A 242 7.77 15.31 -8.72
N SER A 243 8.56 15.03 -9.74
CA SER A 243 9.63 15.87 -10.24
C SER A 243 9.82 15.60 -11.74
N ASP A 244 10.96 16.02 -12.29
CA ASP A 244 11.29 15.90 -13.70
C ASP A 244 12.72 15.38 -13.89
N LYS A 245 13.20 15.40 -15.15
CA LYS A 245 14.52 14.95 -15.56
C LYS A 245 15.70 15.69 -14.90
N THR A 246 15.47 16.82 -14.22
CA THR A 246 16.51 17.58 -13.51
C THR A 246 16.80 17.04 -12.11
N HIS A 247 15.99 16.10 -11.59
CA HIS A 247 16.22 15.51 -10.29
C HIS A 247 17.59 14.80 -10.22
N PRO A 248 18.40 14.99 -9.15
CA PRO A 248 19.79 14.52 -9.12
C PRO A 248 19.97 13.03 -9.39
N VAL A 249 19.06 12.17 -8.89
CA VAL A 249 19.15 10.71 -9.10
C VAL A 249 19.00 10.31 -10.57
N VAL A 250 18.38 11.13 -11.42
CA VAL A 250 18.16 10.82 -12.83
C VAL A 250 19.50 10.71 -13.56
N ALA A 251 20.40 11.68 -13.34
CA ALA A 251 21.74 11.64 -13.93
C ALA A 251 22.52 10.39 -13.47
N VAL A 252 22.42 10.04 -12.18
CA VAL A 252 23.08 8.85 -11.62
C VAL A 252 22.50 7.58 -12.23
N ALA A 253 21.19 7.49 -12.40
CA ALA A 253 20.51 6.34 -13.01
C ALA A 253 20.91 6.17 -14.49
N LEU A 254 20.97 7.25 -15.26
CA LEU A 254 21.38 7.25 -16.67
C LEU A 254 22.86 6.88 -16.86
N ASP A 255 23.72 7.28 -15.93
CA ASP A 255 25.12 6.88 -15.96
C ASP A 255 25.31 5.41 -15.54
N SER A 256 24.51 4.95 -14.57
CA SER A 256 24.47 3.55 -14.14
C SER A 256 23.96 2.63 -15.25
N SER A 257 22.95 3.05 -16.01
CA SER A 257 22.35 2.23 -17.07
C SER A 257 23.32 1.93 -18.21
N ARG A 258 24.27 2.81 -18.50
CA ARG A 258 25.34 2.58 -19.50
C ARG A 258 26.26 1.42 -19.13
N ARG A 259 26.37 1.11 -17.83
CA ARG A 259 27.24 0.08 -17.27
C ARG A 259 26.46 -1.19 -16.90
N ALA A 260 25.20 -1.03 -16.48
CA ALA A 260 24.39 -2.08 -15.88
C ALA A 260 23.36 -2.72 -16.84
N ILE A 261 23.09 -2.15 -18.02
CA ILE A 261 22.24 -2.76 -19.05
C ILE A 261 23.09 -3.29 -20.23
N PRO A 262 23.89 -4.38 -20.07
CA PRO A 262 24.42 -5.12 -21.20
C PRO A 262 23.50 -6.29 -21.65
N THR A 263 23.81 -6.80 -22.84
CA THR A 263 23.37 -8.04 -23.51
C THR A 263 23.19 -9.28 -22.58
N PRO A 264 22.41 -10.30 -23.00
CA PRO A 264 21.32 -10.90 -22.23
C PRO A 264 21.69 -11.31 -20.79
N ALA A 265 21.03 -10.66 -19.83
CA ALA A 265 20.99 -11.05 -18.41
C ALA A 265 19.78 -11.95 -18.13
N GLU A 266 19.79 -12.72 -17.03
CA GLU A 266 18.70 -13.64 -16.64
C GLU A 266 17.30 -12.98 -16.68
N HIS A 267 17.22 -11.72 -16.22
CA HIS A 267 15.99 -10.90 -16.23
C HIS A 267 16.07 -9.68 -17.16
N GLY A 268 16.78 -9.81 -18.28
CA GLY A 268 17.03 -8.69 -19.19
C GLY A 268 15.76 -8.08 -19.80
N VAL A 269 14.69 -8.88 -19.95
CA VAL A 269 13.40 -8.38 -20.43
C VAL A 269 12.76 -7.49 -19.37
N TYR A 270 12.66 -7.99 -18.14
CA TYR A 270 12.06 -7.26 -17.02
C TYR A 270 12.81 -5.95 -16.74
N GLN A 271 14.14 -6.01 -16.66
CA GLN A 271 15.01 -4.86 -16.41
C GLN A 271 14.86 -3.78 -17.49
N THR A 272 14.94 -4.17 -18.77
CA THR A 272 14.82 -3.24 -19.89
C THR A 272 13.42 -2.65 -19.98
N THR A 273 12.38 -3.43 -19.66
CA THR A 273 10.99 -2.94 -19.66
C THR A 273 10.78 -1.85 -18.62
N TRP A 274 11.29 -2.03 -17.40
CA TRP A 274 11.28 -0.98 -16.38
C TRP A 274 12.06 0.25 -16.82
N MET A 275 13.27 0.07 -17.37
CA MET A 275 14.08 1.18 -17.86
C MET A 275 13.33 2.01 -18.90
N ASN A 276 12.74 1.34 -19.89
CA ASN A 276 11.98 1.96 -20.97
C ASN A 276 10.78 2.72 -20.42
N PHE A 277 10.06 2.13 -19.47
CA PHE A 277 8.92 2.76 -18.82
C PHE A 277 9.32 4.02 -18.03
N GLY A 278 10.40 3.95 -17.24
CA GLY A 278 10.94 5.08 -16.49
C GLY A 278 11.44 6.22 -17.37
N LEU A 279 12.17 5.91 -18.44
CA LEU A 279 12.62 6.91 -19.44
C LEU A 279 11.44 7.61 -20.11
N ALA A 280 10.46 6.83 -20.59
CA ALA A 280 9.27 7.35 -21.24
C ALA A 280 8.48 8.28 -20.29
N SER A 281 8.35 7.90 -19.01
CA SER A 281 7.63 8.71 -18.01
C SER A 281 8.28 10.08 -17.75
N LEU A 282 9.59 10.21 -18.00
CA LEU A 282 10.32 11.48 -17.88
C LEU A 282 10.51 12.21 -19.23
N GLY A 283 9.96 11.69 -20.33
CA GLY A 283 10.19 12.23 -21.67
C GLY A 283 11.65 12.15 -22.12
N LEU A 284 12.39 11.13 -21.66
CA LEU A 284 13.79 10.90 -22.01
C LEU A 284 13.90 9.95 -23.22
N PRO A 285 14.94 10.08 -24.05
CA PRO A 285 15.19 9.15 -25.16
C PRO A 285 15.35 7.72 -24.66
N ASN A 286 14.79 6.77 -25.41
CA ASN A 286 14.91 5.35 -25.12
C ASN A 286 15.81 4.64 -26.15
N PRO A 287 17.09 4.38 -25.83
CA PRO A 287 18.00 3.66 -26.71
C PRO A 287 17.99 2.13 -26.49
N TYR A 288 17.20 1.60 -25.55
CA TYR A 288 17.32 0.21 -25.10
C TYR A 288 16.24 -0.69 -25.74
N PRO A 289 16.61 -1.53 -26.74
CA PRO A 289 15.67 -2.52 -27.27
C PRO A 289 15.41 -3.61 -26.22
N VAL A 290 14.15 -3.97 -26.04
CA VAL A 290 13.79 -5.08 -25.13
C VAL A 290 14.33 -6.40 -25.74
N PRO A 291 15.12 -7.20 -25.00
CA PRO A 291 15.65 -8.46 -25.50
C PRO A 291 14.54 -9.45 -25.90
N ARG A 292 14.78 -10.25 -26.94
CA ARG A 292 13.91 -11.36 -27.36
C ARG A 292 14.39 -12.67 -26.73
N GLN A 293 14.17 -12.82 -25.44
CA GLN A 293 14.54 -14.02 -24.67
C GLN A 293 13.41 -14.42 -23.72
N THR A 294 13.43 -15.67 -23.26
CA THR A 294 12.61 -16.11 -22.13
C THR A 294 13.09 -15.39 -20.86
N ASP A 295 12.15 -14.90 -20.08
CA ASP A 295 12.41 -14.25 -18.79
C ASP A 295 11.25 -14.59 -17.84
N SER A 296 11.57 -15.17 -16.68
CA SER A 296 10.56 -15.57 -15.69
C SER A 296 9.84 -14.38 -15.06
N TYR A 297 10.36 -13.16 -15.20
CA TYR A 297 9.75 -11.92 -14.70
C TYR A 297 9.07 -11.10 -15.81
N ALA A 298 9.09 -11.55 -17.07
CA ALA A 298 8.45 -10.81 -18.17
C ALA A 298 6.96 -10.54 -17.92
N SER A 299 6.25 -11.51 -17.34
CA SER A 299 4.82 -11.38 -17.02
C SER A 299 4.53 -10.44 -15.86
N LEU A 300 5.53 -9.88 -15.19
CA LEU A 300 5.33 -8.88 -14.15
C LEU A 300 5.08 -7.48 -14.74
N CYS A 301 5.38 -7.24 -16.02
CA CYS A 301 5.28 -5.92 -16.66
C CYS A 301 3.96 -5.70 -17.43
N TRP A 302 2.82 -6.01 -16.79
CA TRP A 302 1.48 -5.92 -17.41
C TRP A 302 1.09 -4.51 -17.89
N TRP A 303 1.69 -3.45 -17.34
CA TRP A 303 1.42 -2.07 -17.73
C TRP A 303 2.10 -1.65 -19.03
N ALA A 304 3.17 -2.35 -19.43
CA ALA A 304 4.02 -1.94 -20.55
C ALA A 304 4.01 -2.90 -21.74
N ARG A 305 3.51 -4.13 -21.59
CA ARG A 305 3.73 -5.20 -22.59
C ARG A 305 2.51 -6.04 -22.97
N ALA A 306 1.33 -5.43 -23.01
CA ALA A 306 0.09 -6.14 -23.34
C ALA A 306 0.06 -6.73 -24.77
N GLU A 307 0.90 -6.24 -25.70
CA GLU A 307 0.81 -6.58 -27.13
C GLU A 307 1.91 -7.53 -27.64
N GLU A 308 2.96 -7.79 -26.86
CA GLU A 308 4.08 -8.65 -27.27
C GLU A 308 4.19 -9.90 -26.41
N PRO A 309 3.78 -11.08 -26.91
CA PRO A 309 3.90 -12.34 -26.17
C PRO A 309 5.36 -12.76 -26.12
N VAL A 310 6.05 -12.41 -25.03
CA VAL A 310 7.32 -13.04 -24.67
C VAL A 310 7.02 -14.34 -23.92
N PRO A 311 7.71 -15.45 -24.24
CA PRO A 311 7.62 -16.66 -23.45
C PRO A 311 7.99 -16.36 -21.98
N ALA A 312 6.98 -16.31 -21.11
CA ALA A 312 7.17 -16.21 -19.67
C ALA A 312 7.06 -17.60 -19.06
N GLN A 313 7.99 -17.93 -18.15
CA GLN A 313 7.86 -19.16 -17.38
C GLN A 313 6.67 -19.04 -16.41
N PRO A 314 5.88 -20.11 -16.20
CA PRO A 314 4.81 -20.08 -15.23
C PRO A 314 5.38 -19.95 -13.81
N VAL A 315 4.77 -19.10 -12.98
CA VAL A 315 5.09 -19.02 -11.54
C VAL A 315 4.85 -20.39 -10.91
N SER A 316 5.85 -20.92 -10.21
CA SER A 316 5.78 -22.24 -9.57
C SER A 316 4.71 -22.25 -8.46
N ALA A 317 4.15 -23.41 -8.12
CA ALA A 317 3.15 -23.50 -7.05
C ALA A 317 3.71 -22.97 -5.70
N ALA A 318 4.97 -23.30 -5.39
CA ALA A 318 5.64 -22.81 -4.19
C ALA A 318 5.81 -21.29 -4.19
N ASP A 319 6.15 -20.68 -5.33
CA ASP A 319 6.27 -19.22 -5.42
C ASP A 319 4.92 -18.52 -5.35
N ARG A 320 3.82 -19.14 -5.82
CA ARG A 320 2.47 -18.57 -5.64
C ARG A 320 2.10 -18.47 -4.16
N GLU A 321 2.52 -19.45 -3.35
CA GLU A 321 2.24 -19.45 -1.91
C GLU A 321 3.15 -18.49 -1.14
N ARG A 322 4.44 -18.40 -1.51
CA ARG A 322 5.43 -17.55 -0.82
C ARG A 322 5.40 -16.09 -1.27
N TYR A 323 5.24 -15.87 -2.56
CA TYR A 323 5.35 -14.59 -3.25
C TYR A 323 4.12 -14.37 -4.13
N PRO A 324 2.91 -14.35 -3.54
CA PRO A 324 1.65 -14.30 -4.29
C PRO A 324 1.54 -13.11 -5.24
N TYR A 325 2.24 -11.99 -4.98
CA TYR A 325 2.33 -10.86 -5.90
C TYR A 325 2.86 -11.24 -7.30
N LEU A 326 3.74 -12.24 -7.42
CA LEU A 326 4.22 -12.73 -8.73
C LEU A 326 3.08 -13.37 -9.53
N ALA A 327 2.23 -14.13 -8.85
CA ALA A 327 1.08 -14.78 -9.45
C ALA A 327 0.02 -13.76 -9.86
N TRP A 328 -0.26 -12.78 -9.00
CA TRP A 328 -1.19 -11.69 -9.28
C TRP A 328 -0.75 -10.85 -10.48
N ALA A 329 0.52 -10.46 -10.54
CA ALA A 329 1.06 -9.73 -11.68
C ALA A 329 1.00 -10.57 -12.97
N SER A 330 1.33 -11.87 -12.89
CA SER A 330 1.23 -12.79 -14.03
C SER A 330 -0.21 -12.96 -14.53
N ASP A 331 -1.19 -13.06 -13.63
CA ASP A 331 -2.60 -13.16 -14.00
C ASP A 331 -3.09 -11.85 -14.62
N HIS A 332 -2.65 -10.69 -14.09
CA HIS A 332 -2.96 -9.38 -14.65
C HIS A 332 -2.37 -9.21 -16.06
N PHE A 333 -1.14 -9.66 -16.28
CA PHE A 333 -0.56 -9.69 -17.63
C PHE A 333 -1.38 -10.56 -18.58
N ARG A 334 -1.72 -11.79 -18.17
CA ARG A 334 -2.45 -12.76 -18.99
C ARG A 334 -3.87 -12.32 -19.33
N SER A 335 -4.56 -11.68 -18.39
CA SER A 335 -5.92 -11.19 -18.63
C SER A 335 -5.95 -10.13 -19.74
N ARG A 336 -4.89 -9.32 -19.85
CA ARG A 336 -4.70 -8.34 -20.92
C ARG A 336 -4.35 -8.97 -22.28
N THR A 337 -3.70 -10.13 -22.28
CA THR A 337 -3.37 -10.88 -23.51
C THR A 337 -4.45 -11.89 -23.92
N GLY A 338 -5.62 -11.88 -23.28
CA GLY A 338 -6.77 -12.73 -23.60
C GLY A 338 -6.77 -14.10 -22.91
N ASN A 339 -5.73 -14.48 -22.17
CA ASN A 339 -5.71 -15.70 -21.36
C ASN A 339 -6.38 -15.44 -19.99
N ARG A 340 -7.49 -16.13 -19.73
CA ARG A 340 -8.29 -15.93 -18.50
C ARG A 340 -7.97 -16.91 -17.37
N GLN A 341 -6.93 -17.73 -17.49
CA GLN A 341 -6.54 -18.62 -16.40
C GLN A 341 -6.00 -17.80 -15.22
N LYS A 342 -6.69 -17.92 -14.09
CA LYS A 342 -6.32 -17.26 -12.84
C LYS A 342 -5.67 -18.27 -11.89
N LEU A 343 -4.39 -18.06 -11.58
CA LEU A 343 -3.58 -18.91 -10.71
C LEU A 343 -3.21 -18.23 -9.40
N ALA A 344 -3.42 -16.91 -9.29
CA ALA A 344 -3.12 -16.15 -8.11
C ALA A 344 -3.98 -16.58 -6.91
N PRO A 345 -3.39 -16.83 -5.73
CA PRO A 345 -4.16 -17.22 -4.58
C PRO A 345 -4.84 -16.01 -3.93
N VAL A 346 -6.03 -16.25 -3.39
CA VAL A 346 -6.68 -15.37 -2.42
C VAL A 346 -6.63 -16.06 -1.05
N GLY A 347 -6.20 -15.33 -0.02
CA GLY A 347 -6.12 -15.84 1.35
C GLY A 347 -7.48 -16.25 1.91
N THR A 348 -7.49 -17.23 2.82
CA THR A 348 -8.70 -17.68 3.52
C THR A 348 -9.15 -16.73 4.62
N ALA A 349 -8.23 -15.94 5.19
CA ALA A 349 -8.57 -14.93 6.19
C ALA A 349 -9.29 -13.72 5.58
N ASP A 350 -10.22 -13.14 6.34
CA ASP A 350 -10.93 -11.93 5.92
C ASP A 350 -10.10 -10.65 6.13
N TYR A 351 -9.02 -10.72 6.91
CA TYR A 351 -8.03 -9.67 7.09
C TYR A 351 -6.81 -10.25 7.81
N PRO A 352 -5.57 -9.90 7.42
CA PRO A 352 -5.18 -9.25 6.17
C PRO A 352 -5.41 -10.11 4.91
N LEU A 353 -5.46 -9.46 3.75
CA LEU A 353 -5.65 -10.08 2.43
C LEU A 353 -4.34 -10.43 1.73
N SER A 354 -3.27 -9.66 1.99
CA SER A 354 -1.95 -9.88 1.41
C SER A 354 -0.95 -10.48 2.40
N TRP A 355 0.09 -11.14 1.88
CA TRP A 355 1.19 -11.74 2.62
C TRP A 355 2.44 -11.94 1.75
N GLU A 356 3.55 -12.20 2.42
CA GLU A 356 4.77 -12.76 1.87
C GLU A 356 5.29 -13.81 2.85
N ALA A 357 5.83 -14.93 2.37
CA ALA A 357 6.32 -16.00 3.22
C ALA A 357 7.74 -16.44 2.89
N GLN A 358 8.49 -16.83 3.93
CA GLN A 358 9.81 -17.45 3.86
C GLN A 358 10.88 -16.64 3.10
N THR A 359 10.70 -15.33 2.97
CA THR A 359 11.71 -14.42 2.44
C THR A 359 12.89 -14.33 3.41
N ARG A 360 14.10 -14.10 2.90
CA ARG A 360 15.31 -14.11 3.74
C ARG A 360 15.51 -12.80 4.50
N ASP A 361 14.93 -11.71 4.02
CA ASP A 361 15.27 -10.35 4.51
C ASP A 361 14.22 -9.75 5.43
N ALA A 362 13.04 -10.37 5.51
CA ALA A 362 12.05 -9.96 6.48
C ALA A 362 12.56 -10.29 7.89
N HIS A 363 12.58 -9.26 8.73
CA HIS A 363 12.80 -9.42 10.16
C HIS A 363 11.53 -9.90 10.86
N TYR A 364 11.19 -11.18 10.67
CA TYR A 364 9.99 -11.81 11.23
C TYR A 364 9.75 -11.61 12.73
N PRO A 365 10.77 -11.48 13.62
CA PRO A 365 10.51 -11.19 15.03
C PRO A 365 9.65 -9.93 15.27
N GLY A 366 9.63 -8.97 14.33
CA GLY A 366 8.74 -7.81 14.37
C GLY A 366 7.24 -8.15 14.40
N LEU A 367 6.85 -9.35 13.96
CA LEU A 367 5.46 -9.82 13.99
C LEU A 367 5.03 -10.41 15.35
N THR A 368 5.94 -10.50 16.33
CA THR A 368 5.62 -11.07 17.65
C THR A 368 4.48 -10.34 18.35
N VAL A 369 4.35 -9.02 18.09
CA VAL A 369 3.25 -8.20 18.61
C VAL A 369 1.88 -8.66 18.08
N LEU A 370 1.84 -9.23 16.88
CA LEU A 370 0.63 -9.79 16.28
C LEU A 370 0.43 -11.25 16.68
N ASP A 371 1.37 -12.14 16.37
CA ASP A 371 1.25 -13.55 16.70
C ASP A 371 2.58 -14.30 16.54
N LYS A 372 2.91 -15.17 17.50
CA LYS A 372 4.14 -15.99 17.45
C LYS A 372 4.09 -17.06 16.36
N GLY A 373 2.89 -17.51 15.97
CA GLY A 373 2.68 -18.44 14.88
C GLY A 373 3.10 -17.88 13.53
N LEU A 374 2.86 -16.59 13.27
CA LEU A 374 3.35 -15.90 12.06
C LEU A 374 4.89 -15.91 11.99
N VAL A 375 5.56 -15.66 13.12
CA VAL A 375 7.03 -15.71 13.21
C VAL A 375 7.55 -17.12 12.91
N LYS A 376 6.94 -18.14 13.53
CA LYS A 376 7.32 -19.55 13.33
C LYS A 376 7.15 -19.99 11.87
N GLN A 377 6.08 -19.54 11.22
CA GLN A 377 5.78 -19.86 9.82
C GLN A 377 6.58 -19.00 8.83
N LYS A 378 7.28 -17.95 9.31
CA LYS A 378 7.88 -16.92 8.48
C LYS A 378 6.85 -16.31 7.51
N LEU A 379 5.69 -15.92 8.03
CA LEU A 379 4.58 -15.37 7.26
C LEU A 379 4.35 -13.91 7.62
N ALA A 380 4.77 -12.99 6.75
CA ALA A 380 4.53 -11.57 6.88
C ALA A 380 3.22 -11.19 6.20
N VAL A 381 2.15 -11.05 6.99
CA VAL A 381 0.84 -10.54 6.53
C VAL A 381 0.91 -9.04 6.26
N LEU A 382 0.11 -8.51 5.31
CA LEU A 382 0.11 -7.11 4.84
C LEU A 382 1.30 -6.77 3.93
N HIS A 383 1.53 -7.52 2.86
CA HIS A 383 2.59 -7.22 1.90
C HIS A 383 2.13 -6.20 0.84
N ALA A 384 2.73 -5.01 0.86
CA ALA A 384 2.28 -3.86 0.10
C ALA A 384 2.29 -4.08 -1.43
N TRP A 385 3.27 -4.80 -1.97
CA TRP A 385 3.28 -5.10 -3.42
C TRP A 385 2.13 -6.04 -3.80
N GLN A 386 1.82 -7.08 -3.01
CA GLN A 386 0.68 -7.93 -3.34
C GLN A 386 -0.62 -7.14 -3.22
N ALA A 387 -0.78 -6.34 -2.16
CA ALA A 387 -1.96 -5.49 -2.01
C ALA A 387 -2.13 -4.55 -3.22
N ALA A 388 -1.04 -3.93 -3.69
CA ALA A 388 -1.04 -3.06 -4.86
C ALA A 388 -1.37 -3.82 -6.17
N GLU A 389 -0.78 -4.98 -6.41
CA GLU A 389 -1.08 -5.79 -7.60
C GLU A 389 -2.53 -6.26 -7.61
N MET A 390 -3.03 -6.75 -6.47
CA MET A 390 -4.44 -7.12 -6.32
C MET A 390 -5.34 -5.92 -6.60
N PHE A 391 -5.02 -4.75 -6.03
CA PHE A 391 -5.79 -3.52 -6.24
C PHE A 391 -5.84 -3.15 -7.73
N LEU A 392 -4.68 -3.05 -8.39
CA LEU A 392 -4.56 -2.65 -9.79
C LEU A 392 -5.18 -3.66 -10.77
N ALA A 393 -5.20 -4.94 -10.41
CA ALA A 393 -5.78 -6.00 -11.24
C ALA A 393 -7.31 -6.09 -11.16
N ILE A 394 -7.92 -5.72 -10.02
CA ILE A 394 -9.37 -5.84 -9.82
C ILE A 394 -10.11 -4.50 -9.88
N ALA A 395 -9.41 -3.38 -9.73
CA ALA A 395 -9.97 -2.06 -10.01
C ALA A 395 -10.22 -1.94 -11.52
N GLN A 396 -11.42 -1.53 -11.89
CA GLN A 396 -11.77 -1.19 -13.27
C GLN A 396 -11.35 0.26 -13.54
N PRO A 397 -10.77 0.54 -14.73
CA PRO A 397 -10.39 1.89 -15.13
C PRO A 397 -11.58 2.83 -15.32
#